data_AF-A0A0B2VWC3-F1
#
_entry.id   AF-A0A0B2VWC3-F1
#
_cell.length_a   1.000
_cell.length_b   1.000
_cell.length_c   1.000
_cell.angle_alpha   90.00
_cell.angle_beta   90.00
_cell.angle_gamma   90.00
#
_symmetry.space_group_name_H-M   'P 1'
#
loop_
_entity.id
_entity.type
_entity.pdbx_description
1 polymer ?
#
loop_
_entity_poly.entity_id
_entity_poly.type
_entity_poly.pdbx_seq_one_letter_code
_entity_poly.pdbx_strand_id
1 'polypeptide(L)'
;MADSVVTIRTRKVMTNRLLARKQMADSVVTIRTRKVMTNRLLARKQMVVDILHPNRASVPKTEVREKLAQLYKTTPDLVFAYGFRCQFGGGKSSGFALIYDTLDFAKKFEPKYRLLRQTATKAEKAGRKQRKERKNRQKKVRGVKKAKVSAAKK
;
A
#
# COMPACT_ATOMS: atom_id res chain seq x y z
N MET A 1 53.33 -17.90 31.94
CA MET A 1 52.05 -18.04 32.67
C MET A 1 51.00 -17.27 31.90
N ALA A 2 49.94 -17.97 31.46
CA ALA A 2 48.62 -17.48 31.03
C ALA A 2 48.56 -16.47 29.87
N ASP A 3 47.80 -16.63 28.77
CA ASP A 3 46.76 -17.59 28.45
C ASP A 3 46.69 -17.86 26.95
N SER A 4 46.52 -19.14 26.64
CA SER A 4 46.03 -19.67 25.38
C SER A 4 44.53 -19.40 25.22
N VAL A 5 44.11 -18.75 24.14
CA VAL A 5 42.82 -19.06 23.52
C VAL A 5 43.03 -19.29 22.03
N VAL A 6 43.11 -20.57 21.70
CA VAL A 6 42.88 -21.07 20.35
C VAL A 6 41.38 -21.05 20.11
N THR A 7 40.91 -20.39 19.04
CA THR A 7 39.66 -20.79 18.40
C THR A 7 39.85 -20.82 16.89
N ILE A 8 39.70 -22.03 16.38
CA ILE A 8 39.87 -22.49 15.00
C ILE A 8 38.52 -22.36 14.27
N ARG A 9 38.59 -22.32 12.93
CA ARG A 9 37.51 -22.52 11.92
C ARG A 9 36.76 -21.25 11.52
N THR A 10 36.53 -20.93 10.25
CA THR A 10 36.62 -21.73 9.00
C THR A 10 36.56 -20.81 7.79
N ARG A 11 37.18 -21.29 6.70
CA ARG A 11 36.95 -20.99 5.28
C ARG A 11 35.67 -20.21 4.98
N LYS A 12 35.81 -19.08 4.28
CA LYS A 12 35.45 -18.91 2.87
C LYS A 12 35.61 -17.43 2.54
N VAL A 13 36.72 -17.06 1.88
CA VAL A 13 36.74 -15.84 1.06
C VAL A 13 35.82 -16.13 -0.11
N MET A 14 34.51 -15.98 0.12
CA MET A 14 33.55 -15.94 -0.96
C MET A 14 33.70 -14.55 -1.55
N THR A 15 34.49 -14.52 -2.62
CA THR A 15 34.74 -13.35 -3.45
C THR A 15 33.42 -12.62 -3.70
N ASN A 16 33.29 -11.40 -3.14
CA ASN A 16 32.22 -10.44 -3.45
C ASN A 16 32.15 -10.07 -4.95
N ARG A 17 33.04 -10.64 -5.78
CA ARG A 17 33.05 -10.52 -7.24
C ARG A 17 31.89 -11.26 -7.93
N LEU A 18 31.34 -12.32 -7.32
CA LEU A 18 30.18 -13.04 -7.87
C LEU A 18 28.84 -12.39 -7.51
N LEU A 19 28.77 -11.60 -6.42
CA LEU A 19 27.60 -10.79 -6.08
C LEU A 19 27.47 -9.55 -6.98
N ALA A 20 28.60 -8.96 -7.37
CA ALA A 20 28.63 -7.77 -8.24
C ALA A 20 28.24 -8.06 -9.71
N ARG A 21 28.39 -9.29 -10.20
CA ARG A 21 28.03 -9.66 -11.58
C ARG A 21 26.53 -9.92 -11.79
N LYS A 22 25.77 -10.12 -10.71
CA LYS A 22 24.30 -10.23 -10.75
C LYS A 22 23.61 -8.86 -10.64
N GLN A 23 24.41 -7.80 -10.73
CA GLN A 23 24.07 -6.41 -10.41
C GLN A 23 24.21 -5.53 -11.66
N MET A 24 23.84 -6.04 -12.85
CA MET A 24 23.85 -5.29 -14.11
C MET A 24 22.68 -5.71 -15.02
N ALA A 25 21.48 -5.69 -14.46
CA ALA A 25 20.26 -5.50 -15.23
C ALA A 25 19.25 -4.91 -14.26
N ASP A 26 19.34 -3.60 -14.01
CA ASP A 26 18.19 -2.87 -13.48
C ASP A 26 17.04 -3.15 -14.45
N SER A 27 16.15 -4.02 -14.02
CA SER A 27 15.01 -4.47 -14.78
C SER A 27 14.13 -3.26 -15.00
N VAL A 28 14.26 -2.63 -16.17
CA VAL A 28 13.60 -1.37 -16.51
C VAL A 28 12.10 -1.56 -16.37
N VAL A 29 11.55 -0.99 -15.29
CA VAL A 29 10.10 -1.02 -15.04
C VAL A 29 9.45 0.05 -15.90
N THR A 30 8.71 -0.40 -16.91
CA THR A 30 7.95 0.47 -17.82
C THR A 30 6.49 0.52 -17.38
N ILE A 31 5.96 1.73 -17.21
CA ILE A 31 4.56 1.95 -16.87
C ILE A 31 3.84 2.48 -18.10
N ARG A 32 2.74 1.83 -18.48
CA ARG A 32 1.87 2.26 -19.57
C ARG A 32 0.48 2.55 -19.03
N THR A 33 -0.09 3.67 -19.43
CA THR A 33 -1.48 4.03 -19.07
C THR A 33 -2.41 3.78 -20.24
N ARG A 34 -3.54 3.13 -20.00
CA ARG A 34 -4.61 2.89 -20.97
C ARG A 34 -5.92 3.44 -20.46
N LYS A 35 -6.85 3.74 -21.38
CA LYS A 35 -8.22 4.20 -21.08
C LYS A 35 -8.22 5.36 -20.07
N VAL A 36 -7.40 6.37 -20.32
CA VAL A 36 -7.33 7.57 -19.47
C VAL A 36 -8.60 8.38 -19.70
N MET A 37 -9.34 8.62 -18.63
CA MET A 37 -10.57 9.41 -18.64
C MET A 37 -10.46 10.51 -17.59
N THR A 38 -10.83 11.73 -17.96
CA THR A 38 -10.97 12.85 -17.04
C THR A 38 -12.41 12.87 -16.52
N ASN A 39 -12.61 12.64 -15.23
CA ASN A 39 -13.93 12.68 -14.60
C ASN A 39 -14.06 13.97 -13.78
N ARG A 40 -14.79 14.94 -14.35
CA ARG A 40 -14.99 16.27 -13.73
C ARG A 40 -15.95 16.24 -12.54
N LEU A 41 -16.88 15.30 -12.49
CA LEU A 41 -17.82 15.15 -11.37
C LEU A 41 -17.10 14.76 -10.06
N LEU A 42 -15.99 14.05 -10.19
CA LEU A 42 -15.19 13.55 -9.07
C LEU A 42 -13.81 14.24 -8.96
N ALA A 43 -13.57 15.30 -9.75
CA ALA A 43 -12.32 16.04 -9.81
C ALA A 43 -11.06 15.14 -9.87
N ARG A 44 -11.10 14.13 -10.75
CA ARG A 44 -10.01 13.16 -10.88
C ARG A 44 -9.83 12.62 -12.29
N LYS A 45 -8.61 12.19 -12.60
CA LYS A 45 -8.29 11.36 -13.75
C LYS A 45 -8.31 9.90 -13.33
N GLN A 46 -8.95 9.05 -14.13
CA GLN A 46 -9.02 7.61 -13.90
C GLN A 46 -8.44 6.86 -15.08
N MET A 47 -7.62 5.85 -14.81
CA MET A 47 -6.89 5.12 -15.84
C MET A 47 -6.60 3.69 -15.43
N VAL A 48 -6.40 2.84 -16.43
CA VAL A 48 -5.83 1.50 -16.28
C VAL A 48 -4.32 1.62 -16.41
N VAL A 49 -3.59 0.97 -15.52
CA VAL A 49 -2.12 0.99 -15.50
C VAL A 49 -1.61 -0.42 -15.75
N ASP A 50 -0.86 -0.57 -16.84
CA ASP A 50 -0.08 -1.77 -17.10
C ASP A 50 1.38 -1.52 -16.73
N ILE A 51 1.95 -2.43 -15.95
CA ILE A 51 3.34 -2.39 -15.52
C ILE A 51 4.06 -3.55 -16.18
N LEU A 52 5.11 -3.25 -16.92
CA LEU A 52 6.05 -4.23 -17.47
C LEU A 52 7.29 -4.22 -16.58
N HIS A 53 7.61 -5.37 -16.01
CA HIS A 53 8.72 -5.54 -15.07
C HIS A 53 9.45 -6.86 -15.38
N PRO A 54 10.12 -6.97 -16.55
CA PRO A 54 10.81 -8.18 -16.95
C PRO A 54 11.91 -8.52 -15.94
N ASN A 55 12.03 -9.79 -15.56
CA ASN A 55 13.03 -10.28 -14.60
C ASN A 55 12.97 -9.65 -13.19
N ARG A 56 11.91 -8.90 -12.87
CA ARG A 56 11.63 -8.35 -11.53
C ARG A 56 10.37 -8.97 -10.95
N ALA A 57 10.37 -9.11 -9.63
CA ALA A 57 9.16 -9.38 -8.86
C ALA A 57 8.14 -8.23 -9.01
N SER A 58 6.95 -8.42 -8.44
CA SER A 58 5.90 -7.41 -8.45
C SER A 58 6.39 -6.05 -7.91
N VAL A 59 6.09 -4.98 -8.64
CA VAL A 59 6.53 -3.62 -8.31
C VAL A 59 5.71 -3.06 -7.14
N PRO A 60 6.35 -2.47 -6.11
CA PRO A 60 5.62 -1.88 -5.00
C PRO A 60 4.81 -0.65 -5.46
N LYS A 61 3.68 -0.42 -4.81
CA LYS A 61 2.76 0.67 -5.18
C LYS A 61 3.34 2.06 -4.96
N THR A 62 4.33 2.20 -4.07
CA THR A 62 5.05 3.46 -3.81
C THR A 62 5.81 3.90 -5.05
N GLU A 63 6.62 3.02 -5.65
CA GLU A 63 7.34 3.30 -6.90
C GLU A 63 6.40 3.62 -8.07
N VAL A 64 5.27 2.91 -8.16
CA VAL A 64 4.25 3.17 -9.20
C VAL A 64 3.64 4.56 -9.03
N ARG A 65 3.36 4.99 -7.79
CA ARG A 65 2.85 6.32 -7.51
C ARG A 65 3.85 7.40 -7.89
N GLU A 66 5.12 7.24 -7.53
CA GLU A 66 6.19 8.19 -7.86
C GLU A 66 6.36 8.36 -9.36
N LYS A 67 6.40 7.26 -10.11
CA LYS A 67 6.52 7.31 -11.57
C LYS A 67 5.28 7.93 -12.25
N LEU A 68 4.07 7.59 -11.78
CA LEU A 68 2.85 8.21 -12.30
C LEU A 68 2.77 9.71 -11.96
N ALA A 69 3.24 10.10 -10.77
CA ALA A 69 3.33 11.48 -10.34
C ALA A 69 4.28 12.28 -11.24
N GLN A 70 5.46 11.72 -11.57
CA GLN A 70 6.40 12.30 -12.52
C GLN A 70 5.80 12.44 -13.92
N LEU A 71 5.16 11.38 -14.44
CA LEU A 71 4.56 11.37 -15.78
C LEU A 71 3.45 12.43 -15.95
N TYR A 72 2.60 12.60 -14.93
CA TYR A 72 1.48 13.54 -14.97
C TYR A 72 1.77 14.89 -14.29
N LYS A 73 3.02 15.12 -13.86
CA LYS A 73 3.48 16.35 -13.19
C LYS A 73 2.63 16.70 -11.96
N THR A 74 2.34 15.71 -11.12
CA THR A 74 1.61 15.86 -9.86
C THR A 74 2.44 15.40 -8.68
N THR A 75 2.00 15.67 -7.46
CA THR A 75 2.61 15.08 -6.26
C THR A 75 2.15 13.63 -6.08
N PRO A 76 2.98 12.75 -5.51
CA PRO A 76 2.63 11.34 -5.31
C PRO A 76 1.45 11.16 -4.35
N ASP A 77 1.15 12.14 -3.50
CA ASP A 77 0.05 12.09 -2.54
C ASP A 77 -1.33 12.17 -3.18
N LEU A 78 -1.41 12.76 -4.37
CA LEU A 78 -2.65 12.85 -5.14
C LEU A 78 -2.92 11.58 -5.98
N VAL A 79 -1.93 10.67 -6.07
CA VAL A 79 -1.99 9.46 -6.89
C VAL A 79 -2.34 8.24 -6.02
N PHE A 80 -3.48 7.62 -6.32
CA PHE A 80 -3.96 6.40 -5.68
C PHE A 80 -3.87 5.22 -6.64
N ALA A 81 -2.89 4.36 -6.42
CA ALA A 81 -2.67 3.16 -7.23
C ALA A 81 -3.24 1.92 -6.51
N TYR A 82 -4.19 1.20 -7.13
CA TYR A 82 -4.88 0.08 -6.50
C TYR A 82 -5.19 -1.07 -7.47
N GLY A 83 -5.57 -2.22 -6.90
CA GLY A 83 -6.09 -3.34 -7.69
C GLY A 83 -5.08 -4.04 -8.59
N PHE A 84 -3.78 -3.88 -8.35
CA PHE A 84 -2.75 -4.58 -9.13
C PHE A 84 -2.86 -6.09 -8.99
N ARG A 85 -2.89 -6.76 -10.13
CA ARG A 85 -2.78 -8.21 -10.28
C ARG A 85 -1.65 -8.53 -11.23
N CYS A 86 -0.77 -9.45 -10.83
CA CYS A 86 0.27 -10.00 -11.70
C CYS A 86 -0.37 -11.02 -12.65
N GLN A 87 0.02 -10.98 -13.92
CA GLN A 87 -0.41 -11.99 -14.89
C GLN A 87 0.32 -13.32 -14.64
N PHE A 88 -0.34 -14.44 -14.96
CA PHE A 88 0.31 -15.74 -14.98
C PHE A 88 1.50 -15.74 -15.95
N GLY A 89 2.63 -16.34 -15.54
CA GLY A 89 3.90 -16.23 -16.25
C GLY A 89 4.75 -15.00 -15.87
N GLY A 90 4.23 -14.06 -15.07
CA GLY A 90 4.99 -12.94 -14.53
C GLY A 90 5.32 -11.85 -15.55
N GLY A 91 6.23 -10.93 -15.20
CA GLY A 91 6.73 -9.86 -16.07
C GLY A 91 5.75 -8.74 -16.43
N LYS A 92 4.44 -8.95 -16.21
CA LYS A 92 3.39 -7.97 -16.44
C LYS A 92 2.38 -7.95 -15.29
N SER A 93 2.01 -6.75 -14.87
CA SER A 93 0.94 -6.52 -13.90
C SER A 93 -0.05 -5.50 -14.44
N SER A 94 -1.33 -5.70 -14.16
CA SER A 94 -2.39 -4.74 -14.51
C SER A 94 -3.08 -4.23 -13.25
N GLY A 95 -3.37 -2.94 -13.18
CA GLY A 95 -4.11 -2.32 -12.09
C GLY A 95 -4.78 -1.03 -12.50
N PHE A 96 -5.17 -0.25 -11.52
CA PHE A 96 -5.86 1.02 -11.71
C PHE A 96 -5.12 2.13 -10.98
N ALA A 97 -5.17 3.33 -11.54
CA ALA A 97 -4.73 4.53 -10.86
C ALA A 97 -5.76 5.65 -10.97
N LEU A 98 -5.86 6.41 -9.88
CA LEU A 98 -6.65 7.63 -9.79
C LEU A 98 -5.71 8.77 -9.43
N ILE A 99 -5.82 9.89 -10.15
CA ILE A 99 -5.07 11.11 -9.88
C ILE A 99 -6.09 12.19 -9.57
N TYR A 100 -6.12 12.68 -8.34
CA TYR A 100 -7.01 13.77 -7.94
C TYR A 100 -6.38 15.13 -8.24
N ASP A 101 -7.23 16.14 -8.45
CA ASP A 101 -6.76 17.52 -8.62
C ASP A 101 -6.29 18.10 -7.27
N THR A 102 -6.99 17.80 -6.17
CA THR A 102 -6.63 18.23 -4.80
C THR A 102 -6.78 17.10 -3.78
N LEU A 103 -6.06 17.25 -2.66
CA LEU A 103 -6.06 16.27 -1.57
C LEU A 103 -7.39 16.25 -0.78
N ASP A 104 -8.12 17.36 -0.78
CA ASP A 104 -9.43 17.45 -0.14
C ASP A 104 -10.48 16.61 -0.88
N PHE A 105 -10.50 16.70 -2.22
CA PHE A 105 -11.35 15.82 -3.05
C PHE A 105 -10.98 14.35 -2.89
N ALA A 106 -9.69 14.04 -2.78
CA ALA A 106 -9.25 12.67 -2.50
C ALA A 106 -9.82 12.14 -1.19
N LYS A 107 -9.78 12.93 -0.10
CA LYS A 107 -10.34 12.54 1.21
C LYS A 107 -11.86 12.34 1.18
N LYS A 108 -12.57 13.11 0.35
CA LYS A 108 -14.02 13.04 0.22
C LYS A 108 -14.49 11.82 -0.58
N PHE A 109 -13.82 11.52 -1.69
CA PHE A 109 -14.28 10.50 -2.64
C PHE A 109 -13.59 9.14 -2.51
N GLU A 110 -12.37 9.06 -1.97
CA GLU A 110 -11.72 7.77 -1.77
C GLU A 110 -12.37 6.97 -0.65
N PRO A 111 -12.55 5.65 -0.85
CA PRO A 111 -12.85 4.74 0.23
C PRO A 111 -11.79 4.83 1.34
N LYS A 112 -12.25 4.94 2.60
CA LYS A 112 -11.39 5.11 3.79
C LYS A 112 -10.23 4.11 3.88
N TYR A 113 -10.44 2.85 3.47
CA TYR A 113 -9.39 1.82 3.54
C TYR A 113 -8.19 2.10 2.62
N ARG A 114 -8.36 2.86 1.53
CA ARG A 114 -7.26 3.25 0.62
C ARG A 114 -6.49 4.43 1.19
N LEU A 115 -7.20 5.41 1.74
CA LEU A 115 -6.60 6.54 2.47
C LEU A 115 -5.67 6.03 3.57
N LEU A 116 -6.18 5.13 4.44
CA LEU A 116 -5.41 4.56 5.55
C LEU A 116 -4.16 3.78 5.10
N ARG A 117 -4.21 3.12 3.94
CA ARG A 117 -3.05 2.41 3.36
C ARG A 117 -1.97 3.37 2.87
N GLN A 118 -2.35 4.60 2.52
CA GLN A 118 -1.43 5.63 2.06
C GLN A 118 -0.89 6.47 3.23
N THR A 119 -1.72 6.77 4.23
CA THR A 119 -1.35 7.55 5.42
C THR A 119 -0.82 6.70 6.57
N ALA A 120 -0.71 5.38 6.41
CA ALA A 120 -0.25 4.41 7.41
C ALA A 120 -0.98 4.45 8.78
N THR A 121 -2.14 5.10 8.85
CA THR A 121 -2.92 5.23 10.09
C THR A 121 -3.84 4.03 10.30
N LYS A 122 -3.93 3.53 11.53
CA LYS A 122 -4.85 2.44 11.89
C LYS A 122 -6.25 3.00 12.16
N ALA A 123 -7.27 2.41 11.51
CA ALA A 123 -8.65 2.68 11.90
C ALA A 123 -9.02 1.84 13.13
N GLU A 124 -9.12 2.50 14.28
CA GLU A 124 -9.57 1.86 15.51
C GLU A 124 -11.09 1.66 15.46
N LYS A 125 -11.53 0.43 15.19
CA LYS A 125 -12.93 0.03 15.32
C LYS A 125 -13.02 -1.24 16.13
N ALA A 126 -13.85 -1.21 17.17
CA ALA A 126 -14.21 -2.41 17.93
C ALA A 126 -14.83 -3.47 17.02
N GLY A 127 -14.61 -4.74 17.34
CA GLY A 127 -15.04 -5.88 16.55
C GLY A 127 -16.56 -5.89 16.27
N ARG A 128 -16.96 -6.45 15.12
CA ARG A 128 -18.37 -6.49 14.67
C ARG A 128 -19.29 -7.13 15.72
N LYS A 129 -18.84 -8.22 16.37
CA LYS A 129 -19.57 -8.94 17.42
C LYS A 129 -19.82 -8.03 18.63
N GLN A 130 -18.76 -7.44 19.20
CA GLN A 130 -18.84 -6.55 20.35
C GLN A 130 -19.77 -5.35 20.12
N ARG A 131 -19.74 -4.75 18.91
CA ARG A 131 -20.63 -3.64 18.54
C ARG A 131 -22.10 -4.07 18.48
N LYS A 132 -22.38 -5.25 17.91
CA LYS A 132 -23.75 -5.79 17.82
C LYS A 132 -24.31 -6.14 19.19
N GLU A 133 -23.52 -6.80 20.02
CA GLU A 133 -23.91 -7.13 21.40
C GLU A 133 -24.15 -5.87 22.22
N ARG A 134 -23.27 -4.87 22.13
CA ARG A 134 -23.45 -3.57 22.80
C ARG A 134 -24.76 -2.88 22.37
N LYS A 135 -25.08 -2.90 21.07
CA LYS A 135 -26.35 -2.37 20.54
C LYS A 135 -27.56 -3.11 21.14
N ASN A 136 -27.51 -4.44 21.21
CA ASN A 136 -28.59 -5.23 21.79
C ASN A 136 -28.76 -4.98 23.30
N ARG A 137 -27.66 -4.81 24.05
CA ARG A 137 -27.73 -4.41 25.48
C ARG A 137 -28.33 -3.01 25.67
N GLN A 138 -27.96 -2.04 24.82
CA GLN A 138 -28.49 -0.67 24.87
C GLN A 138 -29.99 -0.59 24.57
N LYS A 139 -30.54 -1.50 23.77
CA LYS A 139 -31.99 -1.56 23.50
C LYS A 139 -32.81 -1.92 24.74
N LYS A 140 -32.23 -2.60 25.73
CA LYS A 140 -32.92 -3.03 26.96
C LYS A 140 -33.10 -1.93 28.01
N VAL A 141 -32.41 -0.79 27.88
CA VAL A 141 -32.41 0.30 28.87
C VAL A 141 -32.90 1.62 28.26
N ARG A 142 -33.49 2.50 29.08
CA ARG A 142 -34.04 3.81 28.68
C ARG A 142 -33.30 4.99 29.34
N GLY A 143 -33.40 6.17 28.73
CA GLY A 143 -32.81 7.42 29.24
C GLY A 143 -31.29 7.34 29.47
N VAL A 144 -30.82 8.04 30.51
CA VAL A 144 -29.40 8.16 30.88
C VAL A 144 -28.73 6.79 31.13
N LYS A 145 -29.50 5.74 31.45
CA LYS A 145 -28.98 4.38 31.66
C LYS A 145 -28.32 3.77 30.41
N LYS A 146 -28.63 4.26 29.18
CA LYS A 146 -27.97 3.84 27.94
C LYS A 146 -26.47 4.16 27.91
N ALA A 147 -26.08 5.31 28.48
CA ALA A 147 -24.67 5.74 28.53
C ALA A 147 -23.83 4.77 29.36
N LYS A 148 -24.36 4.29 30.49
CA LYS A 148 -23.70 3.30 31.37
C LYS A 148 -23.44 1.96 30.68
N VAL A 149 -24.35 1.51 29.81
CA VAL A 149 -24.20 0.27 29.03
C VAL A 149 -23.26 0.47 27.82
N SER A 150 -23.10 1.71 27.36
CA SER A 150 -22.23 2.07 26.24
C SER A 150 -20.75 2.17 26.64
N ALA A 151 -20.50 2.59 27.87
CA ALA A 151 -19.20 2.59 28.50
C ALA A 151 -18.78 1.13 28.70
N ALA A 152 -17.81 0.68 27.89
CA ALA A 152 -17.03 -0.47 28.32
C ALA A 152 -16.32 -0.05 29.61
N LYS A 153 -16.35 -0.88 30.67
CA LYS A 153 -15.29 -0.80 31.68
C LYS A 153 -13.98 -0.86 30.89
N LYS A 154 -13.14 0.17 31.05
CA LYS A 154 -11.78 0.18 30.49
C LYS A 154 -11.08 -1.12 30.89
#